data_AF-A0A286RHY1-F1
#
_entry.id   AF-A0A286RHY1-F1
#
_cell.length_a   1.000
_cell.length_b   1.000
_cell.length_c   1.000
_cell.angle_alpha   90.00
_cell.angle_beta   90.00
_cell.angle_gamma   90.00
#
_symmetry.space_group_name_H-M   'P 1'
#
loop_
_entity.id
_entity.type
_entity.pdbx_description
1 polymer ?
#
loop_
_entity_poly.entity_id
_entity_poly.type
_entity_poly.pdbx_seq_one_letter_code
_entity_poly.pdbx_strand_id
1 'polypeptide(L)' 'MAECELSCLTRQCLAGRRLGELRLLQEEIAAWSVDLNARQRGVDWQMTAEDARCKLKSVYPKIIL' A
#
# COMPACT_ATOMS: atom_id res chain seq x y z
N MET A 1 5.47 -2.22 -3.77
CA MET A 1 4.17 -2.41 -3.08
C MET A 1 2.99 -1.89 -3.91
N ALA A 2 3.18 -0.81 -4.67
CA ALA A 2 2.16 -0.24 -5.55
C ALA A 2 1.47 -1.23 -6.52
N GLU A 3 2.19 -2.19 -7.11
CA GLU A 3 1.59 -3.15 -8.04
C GLU A 3 0.60 -4.12 -7.38
N CYS A 4 0.88 -4.57 -6.16
CA CYS A 4 -0.04 -5.45 -5.42
C CYS A 4 -1.33 -4.71 -5.08
N GLU A 5 -1.20 -3.48 -4.59
CA GLU A 5 -2.35 -2.64 -4.26
C GLU A 5 -3.20 -2.34 -5.50
N LEU A 6 -2.57 -2.06 -6.64
CA LEU A 6 -3.26 -1.85 -7.92
C LEU A 6 -4.02 -3.10 -8.39
N SER A 7 -3.43 -4.29 -8.24
CA SER A 7 -4.07 -5.57 -8.58
C SER A 7 -5.28 -5.86 -7.68
N CYS A 8 -5.14 -5.60 -6.38
CA CYS A 8 -6.23 -5.72 -5.41
C CYS A 8 -7.37 -4.74 -5.72
N LEU A 9 -7.06 -3.47 -6.02
CA LEU A 9 -8.05 -2.47 -6.39
C LEU A 9 -8.86 -2.90 -7.61
N THR A 10 -8.19 -3.41 -8.64
CA THR A 10 -8.85 -3.85 -9.87
C THR A 10 -9.77 -5.05 -9.63
N ARG A 11 -9.35 -6.02 -8.81
CA ARG A 11 -10.11 -7.25 -8.54
C ARG A 11 -11.22 -7.08 -7.51
N GLN A 12 -10.98 -6.27 -6.48
CA GLN A 12 -11.85 -6.18 -5.30
C GLN A 12 -12.77 -4.96 -5.32
N CYS A 13 -12.30 -3.82 -5.85
CA CYS A 13 -13.09 -2.60 -5.94
C CYS A 13 -13.79 -2.50 -7.31
N LEU A 14 -13.04 -2.65 -8.40
CA LEU A 14 -13.60 -2.41 -9.73
C LEU A 14 -14.25 -3.66 -10.35
N ALA A 15 -13.82 -4.86 -9.98
CA ALA A 15 -14.29 -6.14 -10.53
C ALA A 15 -14.38 -6.17 -12.07
N GLY A 16 -13.51 -5.41 -12.76
CA GLY A 16 -13.52 -5.26 -14.23
C GLY A 16 -14.61 -4.33 -14.80
N ARG A 17 -15.34 -3.59 -13.97
CA ARG A 17 -16.33 -2.60 -14.41
C ARG A 17 -15.64 -1.32 -14.91
N ARG A 18 -16.17 -0.74 -15.99
CA ARG A 18 -15.79 0.61 -16.41
C ARG A 18 -16.67 1.62 -15.68
N LEU A 19 -16.05 2.54 -14.96
CA LEU A 19 -16.71 3.68 -14.33
C LEU A 19 -16.53 4.90 -15.25
N GLY A 20 -17.64 5.45 -15.71
CA GLY A 20 -17.65 6.61 -16.61
C GLY A 20 -17.60 7.96 -15.88
N GLU A 21 -17.73 7.95 -14.55
CA GLU A 21 -17.80 9.16 -13.73
C GLU A 21 -16.70 9.16 -12.67
N LEU A 22 -15.89 10.22 -12.68
CA LEU A 22 -14.71 10.35 -11.81
C LEU A 22 -15.07 10.43 -10.33
N ARG A 23 -16.19 11.09 -9.98
CA ARG A 23 -16.65 11.21 -8.58
C ARG A 23 -16.97 9.85 -7.99
N LEU A 24 -17.74 9.05 -8.71
CA LEU A 24 -18.11 7.71 -8.29
C LEU A 24 -16.88 6.80 -8.16
N LEU A 25 -15.90 6.94 -9.08
CA LEU A 25 -14.61 6.25 -8.95
C LEU A 25 -13.86 6.63 -7.66
N GLN A 26 -13.82 7.91 -7.31
CA GLN A 26 -13.13 8.38 -6.10
C GLN A 26 -13.81 7.89 -4.82
N GLU A 27 -15.14 7.91 -4.77
CA GLU A 27 -15.92 7.43 -3.64
C GLU A 27 -15.70 5.92 -3.40
N GLU A 28 -15.75 5.12 -4.46
CA GLU A 28 -15.52 3.67 -4.38
C GLU A 28 -14.08 3.34 -3.94
N ILE A 29 -13.07 4.04 -4.49
CA ILE A 29 -11.66 3.86 -4.10
C ILE A 29 -11.44 4.25 -2.64
N ALA A 30 -12.05 5.35 -2.18
CA ALA A 30 -11.92 5.80 -0.80
C ALA A 30 -12.55 4.78 0.17
N ALA A 31 -13.77 4.32 -0.12
CA ALA A 31 -14.45 3.31 0.69
C ALA A 31 -13.66 1.99 0.72
N TRP A 32 -13.16 1.53 -0.43
CA TRP A 32 -12.33 0.34 -0.52
C TRP A 32 -11.00 0.49 0.25
N SER A 33 -10.32 1.63 0.14
CA SER A 33 -9.07 1.86 0.86
C SER A 33 -9.27 1.85 2.37
N VAL A 34 -10.38 2.42 2.88
CA VAL A 34 -10.72 2.39 4.30
C VAL A 34 -11.01 0.96 4.78
N ASP A 35 -11.82 0.20 4.04
CA ASP A 35 -12.10 -1.22 4.37
C ASP A 35 -10.81 -2.06 4.33
N LEU A 36 -9.96 -1.85 3.34
CA LEU A 36 -8.71 -2.60 3.19
C LEU A 36 -7.71 -2.24 4.30
N ASN A 37 -7.58 -0.97 4.67
CA ASN A 37 -6.76 -0.55 5.81
C ASN A 37 -7.30 -1.09 7.15
N ALA A 38 -8.63 -1.21 7.30
CA ALA A 38 -9.24 -1.80 8.48
C ALA A 38 -9.08 -3.34 8.53
N ARG A 39 -9.09 -4.00 7.35
CA ARG A 39 -8.91 -5.45 7.20
C ARG A 39 -7.45 -5.88 7.23
N GLN A 40 -6.53 -5.03 6.79
CA GLN A 40 -5.12 -5.15 7.12
C GLN A 40 -5.00 -4.94 8.63
N ARG A 41 -5.16 -6.04 9.37
CA ARG A 41 -4.43 -6.20 10.63
C ARG A 41 -3.01 -5.79 10.32
N GLY A 42 -2.57 -4.67 10.90
CA GLY A 42 -1.28 -4.07 10.60
C GLY A 42 -0.25 -5.18 10.48
N VAL A 43 0.52 -5.17 9.38
CA VAL A 43 1.59 -6.15 9.23
C VAL A 43 2.45 -5.99 10.48
N ASP A 44 2.50 -7.04 11.30
CA ASP A 44 3.29 -7.04 12.52
C ASP A 44 4.75 -7.04 12.10
N TRP A 45 5.24 -5.82 11.82
CA TRP A 45 6.56 -5.59 11.29
C TRP A 45 7.56 -5.78 12.41
N GLN A 46 8.04 -7.02 12.49
CA GLN A 46 9.11 -7.49 13.36
C GLN A 46 10.49 -6.92 12.98
N MET A 47 10.58 -6.12 11.91
CA MET A 47 11.82 -5.44 11.52
C MET A 47 11.64 -3.94 11.66
N THR A 48 12.17 -3.40 12.76
CA THR A 48 12.15 -1.97 13.00
C THR A 48 13.02 -1.24 11.97
N ALA A 49 12.81 0.06 11.81
CA ALA A 49 13.69 0.87 10.95
C ALA A 49 15.17 0.81 11.41
N GLU A 50 15.39 0.60 12.71
CA GLU A 50 16.73 0.42 13.30
C GLU A 50 17.33 -0.95 12.92
N ASP A 51 16.55 -2.03 13.00
CA ASP A 51 16.97 -3.37 12.53
C ASP A 51 17.30 -3.36 11.03
N ALA A 52 16.50 -2.64 10.24
CA ALA A 52 16.74 -2.49 8.82
C ALA A 52 18.07 -1.76 8.54
N ARG A 53 18.41 -0.72 9.31
CA ARG A 53 19.70 -0.01 9.18
C ARG A 53 20.89 -0.89 9.54
N CYS A 54 20.75 -1.75 10.54
CA CYS A 54 21.78 -2.72 10.91
C CYS A 54 21.96 -3.81 9.85
N LYS A 55 20.87 -4.40 9.35
CA LYS A 55 20.92 -5.51 8.37
C LYS A 55 21.24 -5.06 6.95
N LEU A 56 20.77 -3.88 6.53
CA LEU A 56 20.93 -3.35 5.17
C LEU A 56 22.01 -2.25 5.09
N LYS A 57 23.00 -2.30 5.98
CA LYS A 57 24.06 -1.29 6.11
C LYS A 57 24.81 -0.97 4.82
N SER A 58 24.86 -1.90 3.88
CA SER A 58 25.46 -1.75 2.54
C SER A 58 24.65 -0.83 1.60
N VAL A 59 23.33 -0.79 1.78
CA VAL A 59 22.39 -0.07 0.88
C VAL A 59 22.13 1.35 1.37
N TYR A 60 22.37 1.63 2.65
CA TYR A 60 22.20 2.97 3.19
C TYR A 60 23.38 3.87 2.78
N PRO A 61 23.12 5.08 2.24
CA PRO A 61 24.17 6.03 1.95
C PRO A 61 24.88 6.37 3.26
N LYS A 62 26.22 6.32 3.23
CA LYS A 62 27.03 6.85 4.34
C LYS A 62 26.79 8.35 4.38
N ILE A 63 25.99 8.80 5.34
CA ILE A 63 25.83 10.22 5.62
C ILE A 63 27.18 10.68 6.17
N ILE A 64 28.01 11.26 5.30
CA ILE A 64 29.23 11.96 5.68
C ILE A 64 28.76 13.38 6.00
N LEU A 65 28.84 13.74 7.29
CA LEU A 65 28.66 15.12 7.75
C LEU A 65 29.88 15.96 7.35
#